data_AF-A0A9E8MZ93-F1
#
_entry.id   AF-A0A9E8MZ93-F1
#
_cell.length_a   1.000
_cell.length_b   1.000
_cell.length_c   1.000
_cell.angle_alpha   90.00
_cell.angle_beta   90.00
_cell.angle_gamma   90.00
#
_symmetry.space_group_name_H-M   'P 1'
#
loop_
_entity.id
_entity.type
_entity.pdbx_description
1 polymer ?
#
loop_
_entity_poly.entity_id
_entity_poly.type
_entity_poly.pdbx_seq_one_letter_code
_entity_poly.pdbx_strand_id
1 'polypeptide(L)'
;MKMLRNVLLFLCIVSCAPIYVTYDYEKSTQFSDYKSYNFYDDMETGFTGLDEKRFIAALEAKLNSIGLEKSETPAFFNRCKK
;
A
#
# COMPACT_ATOMS: atom_id res chain seq x y z
N MET A 1 40.31 -18.13 -2.78
CA MET A 1 39.55 -17.50 -1.67
C MET A 1 38.90 -16.15 -2.01
N LYS A 2 39.54 -15.24 -2.77
CA LYS A 2 38.93 -13.93 -3.14
C LYS A 2 37.66 -14.04 -4.00
N MET A 3 37.64 -14.99 -4.94
CA MET A 3 36.50 -15.19 -5.85
C MET A 3 35.26 -15.74 -5.10
N LEU A 4 35.44 -16.68 -4.17
CA LEU A 4 34.37 -17.20 -3.32
C LEU A 4 33.73 -16.10 -2.44
N ARG A 5 34.55 -15.21 -1.88
CA ARG A 5 34.06 -14.05 -1.12
C ARG A 5 33.19 -13.12 -1.98
N ASN A 6 33.60 -12.87 -3.22
CA ASN A 6 32.87 -12.00 -4.13
C ASN A 6 31.53 -12.63 -4.57
N VAL A 7 31.51 -13.95 -4.82
CA VAL A 7 30.29 -14.69 -5.15
C VAL A 7 29.32 -14.69 -3.97
N LEU A 8 29.81 -14.91 -2.75
CA LEU A 8 28.97 -14.87 -1.54
C LEU A 8 28.35 -13.49 -1.33
N LEU A 9 29.14 -12.42 -1.52
CA LEU A 9 28.66 -11.05 -1.45
C LEU A 9 27.57 -10.79 -2.50
N PHE A 10 27.76 -11.27 -3.72
CA PHE A 10 26.77 -11.12 -4.79
C PHE A 10 25.46 -11.85 -4.47
N LEU A 11 25.54 -13.07 -3.91
CA LEU A 11 24.37 -13.86 -3.51
C LEU A 11 23.54 -13.18 -2.42
N CYS A 12 24.18 -12.51 -1.47
CA CYS A 12 23.50 -11.74 -0.43
C CYS A 12 22.76 -10.52 -0.98
N ILE A 13 23.20 -9.94 -2.10
CA ILE A 13 22.56 -8.77 -2.72
C ILE A 13 21.31 -9.17 -3.51
N VAL A 14 21.31 -10.36 -4.15
CA VAL A 14 20.17 -10.83 -4.96
C VAL A 14 19.11 -11.61 -4.18
N SER A 15 19.27 -11.81 -2.86
CA SER A 15 18.32 -12.61 -2.06
C SER A 15 17.00 -11.91 -1.76
N CYS A 16 16.83 -10.63 -2.12
CA CYS A 16 15.58 -9.92 -1.90
C CYS A 16 14.54 -10.35 -2.95
N ALA A 17 13.45 -10.98 -2.50
CA ALA A 17 12.33 -11.33 -3.36
C ALA A 17 11.48 -10.07 -3.65
N PRO A 18 11.04 -9.86 -4.90
CA PRO A 18 10.14 -8.76 -5.22
C PRO A 18 8.76 -9.01 -4.61
N ILE A 19 8.05 -7.93 -4.28
CA ILE A 19 6.65 -7.97 -3.87
C ILE A 19 5.80 -8.01 -5.15
N TYR A 20 4.96 -9.03 -5.28
CA TYR A 20 4.01 -9.14 -6.38
C TYR A 20 2.67 -8.54 -5.96
N VAL A 21 2.23 -7.50 -6.65
CA VAL A 21 0.93 -6.85 -6.43
C VAL A 21 0.15 -6.92 -7.74
N THR A 22 -1.09 -7.38 -7.66
CA THR A 22 -2.04 -7.32 -8.78
C THR A 22 -3.05 -6.22 -8.48
N TYR A 23 -3.46 -5.50 -9.52
CA TYR A 23 -4.44 -4.43 -9.41
C TYR A 23 -5.43 -4.55 -10.57
N ASP A 24 -6.68 -4.21 -10.28
CA ASP A 24 -7.76 -4.16 -11.25
C ASP A 24 -8.51 -2.84 -11.06
N TYR A 25 -8.80 -2.13 -12.15
CA TYR A 25 -9.49 -0.85 -12.13
C TYR A 25 -10.20 -0.58 -13.47
N GLU A 26 -11.25 0.23 -13.41
CA GLU A 26 -12.01 0.64 -14.59
C GLU A 26 -11.23 1.69 -15.40
N LYS A 27 -10.93 1.40 -16.67
CA LYS A 27 -10.08 2.25 -17.51
C LYS A 27 -10.81 3.46 -18.08
N SER A 28 -12.14 3.40 -18.18
CA SER A 28 -12.94 4.52 -18.69
C SER A 28 -13.16 5.64 -17.66
N THR A 29 -12.86 5.38 -16.39
CA THR A 29 -13.15 6.31 -15.29
C THR A 29 -12.04 7.35 -15.12
N GLN A 30 -12.41 8.63 -15.01
CA GLN A 30 -11.48 9.71 -14.68
C GLN A 30 -11.29 9.81 -13.16
N PHE A 31 -10.24 9.16 -12.65
CA PHE A 31 -9.92 9.18 -11.21
C PHE A 31 -9.46 10.56 -10.70
N SER A 32 -9.09 11.48 -11.61
CA SER A 32 -8.73 12.86 -11.28
C SER A 32 -9.84 13.64 -10.58
N ASP A 33 -11.09 13.24 -10.78
CA ASP A 33 -12.27 13.96 -10.29
C ASP A 33 -12.54 13.64 -8.81
N TYR A 34 -11.98 12.55 -8.31
CA TYR A 34 -12.10 12.14 -6.91
C TYR A 34 -10.96 12.75 -6.10
N LYS A 35 -11.29 13.70 -5.21
CA LYS A 35 -10.32 14.41 -4.37
C LYS A 35 -10.33 14.02 -2.90
N SER A 36 -11.42 13.43 -2.43
CA SER A 36 -11.59 13.10 -1.03
C SER A 36 -11.81 11.61 -0.80
N TYR A 37 -11.25 11.09 0.30
CA TYR A 37 -11.33 9.69 0.68
C TYR A 37 -11.70 9.52 2.15
N ASN A 38 -12.23 8.35 2.50
CA ASN A 38 -12.26 7.87 3.88
C ASN A 38 -12.13 6.35 3.90
N PHE A 39 -12.15 5.76 5.08
CA PHE A 39 -12.18 4.32 5.31
C PHE A 39 -13.56 3.88 5.77
N TYR A 40 -13.89 2.62 5.53
CA TYR A 40 -15.07 2.04 6.17
C TYR A 40 -14.83 1.84 7.67
N ASP A 41 -15.85 2.09 8.49
CA ASP A 41 -15.76 1.88 9.94
C ASP A 41 -15.74 0.38 10.32
N ASP A 42 -16.26 -0.48 9.44
CA ASP A 42 -16.43 -1.92 9.63
C ASP A 42 -15.33 -2.76 8.95
N MET A 43 -14.09 -2.27 8.88
CA MET A 43 -13.00 -2.98 8.21
C MET A 43 -12.55 -4.24 8.96
N GLU A 44 -12.84 -5.41 8.40
CA GLU A 44 -12.29 -6.69 8.83
C GLU A 44 -10.93 -6.96 8.15
N THR A 45 -9.88 -6.29 8.65
CA THR A 45 -8.55 -6.35 8.03
C THR A 45 -7.82 -7.68 8.25
N GLY A 46 -8.18 -8.44 9.29
CA GLY A 46 -7.45 -9.65 9.69
C GLY A 46 -6.04 -9.35 10.26
N PHE A 47 -5.73 -8.09 10.57
CA PHE A 47 -4.51 -7.67 11.24
C PHE A 47 -4.68 -7.57 12.76
N THR A 48 -3.56 -7.52 13.47
CA THR A 48 -3.58 -7.12 14.88
C THR A 48 -3.85 -5.61 14.99
N GLY A 49 -4.36 -5.13 16.14
CA GLY A 49 -4.68 -3.71 16.30
C GLY A 49 -3.48 -2.75 16.13
N LEU A 50 -2.24 -3.21 16.34
CA LEU A 50 -1.04 -2.41 16.06
C LEU A 50 -0.73 -2.38 14.56
N ASP A 51 -0.80 -3.53 13.90
CA ASP A 51 -0.51 -3.65 12.47
C ASP A 51 -1.55 -2.91 11.63
N GLU A 52 -2.82 -2.97 12.02
CA GLU A 52 -3.89 -2.22 11.38
C GLU A 52 -3.64 -0.71 11.45
N LYS A 53 -3.30 -0.18 12.63
CA LYS A 53 -2.95 1.24 12.80
C LYS A 53 -1.77 1.65 11.92
N ARG A 54 -0.72 0.82 11.85
CA ARG A 54 0.47 1.09 11.03
C ARG A 54 0.15 1.04 9.54
N PHE A 55 -0.69 0.10 9.13
CA PHE A 55 -1.15 -0.03 7.76
C PHE A 55 -1.98 1.18 7.33
N ILE A 56 -2.97 1.57 8.13
CA ILE A 56 -3.81 2.75 7.86
C ILE A 56 -2.94 4.00 7.79
N ALA A 57 -2.03 4.22 8.74
CA ALA A 57 -1.13 5.38 8.73
C ALA A 57 -0.23 5.42 7.47
N ALA A 58 0.28 4.28 7.02
CA ALA A 58 1.07 4.20 5.79
C ALA A 58 0.23 4.51 4.55
N LEU A 59 -1.03 4.05 4.51
CA LEU A 59 -1.94 4.34 3.41
C LEU A 59 -2.34 5.82 3.39
N GLU A 60 -2.70 6.40 4.53
CA GLU A 60 -3.00 7.83 4.66
C GLU A 60 -1.83 8.68 4.19
N ALA A 61 -0.60 8.37 4.62
CA ALA A 61 0.60 9.06 4.16
C ALA A 61 0.74 9.00 2.63
N LYS A 62 0.44 7.85 2.01
CA LYS A 62 0.51 7.69 0.56
C LYS A 62 -0.60 8.45 -0.17
N LEU A 63 -1.83 8.38 0.30
CA LEU A 63 -2.99 9.09 -0.29
C LEU A 63 -2.80 10.62 -0.20
N ASN A 64 -2.32 11.11 0.95
CA ASN A 64 -1.99 12.52 1.13
C ASN A 64 -0.84 12.95 0.19
N SER A 65 0.18 12.09 -0.02
CA SER A 65 1.30 12.39 -0.93
C SER A 65 0.89 12.55 -2.40
N ILE A 66 -0.26 11.99 -2.80
CA ILE A 66 -0.82 12.12 -4.15
C ILE A 66 -1.92 13.19 -4.24
N GLY A 67 -2.12 13.98 -3.17
CA GLY A 67 -3.03 15.14 -3.16
C GLY A 67 -4.49 14.81 -2.89
N LEU A 68 -4.78 13.64 -2.28
CA LEU A 68 -6.12 13.31 -1.79
C LEU A 68 -6.27 13.75 -0.33
N GLU A 69 -7.47 14.16 0.05
CA GLU A 69 -7.78 14.64 1.40
C GLU A 69 -8.78 13.72 2.12
N LYS A 70 -8.59 13.53 3.43
CA LYS A 70 -9.54 12.75 4.23
C LYS A 70 -10.78 13.60 4.53
N SER A 71 -11.98 13.06 4.31
CA SER A 71 -13.26 13.75 4.53
C SER A 71 -14.29 12.82 5.17
N GLU A 72 -15.13 13.36 6.06
CA GLU A 72 -16.31 12.66 6.59
C GLU A 72 -17.38 12.43 5.49
N THR A 73 -17.37 13.26 4.44
CA THR A 73 -18.15 13.09 3.21
C THR A 73 -17.21 12.83 2.03
N PRO A 74 -16.65 11.61 1.91
CA PRO A 74 -15.64 11.33 0.89
C PRO A 74 -16.29 11.05 -0.46
N ALA A 75 -15.53 11.27 -1.54
CA ALA A 75 -15.93 10.86 -2.88
C ALA A 75 -15.88 9.34 -3.06
N PHE A 76 -15.02 8.65 -2.30
CA PHE A 76 -14.92 7.19 -2.27
C PHE A 76 -14.41 6.66 -0.92
N PHE A 77 -14.71 5.40 -0.64
CA PHE A 77 -14.28 4.72 0.57
C PHE A 77 -13.24 3.63 0.26
N ASN A 78 -12.20 3.54 1.08
CA ASN A 78 -11.18 2.51 1.02
C ASN A 78 -11.55 1.35 1.95
N ARG A 79 -11.47 0.12 1.45
CA ARG A 79 -11.64 -1.12 2.23
C ARG A 79 -10.39 -1.98 2.10
N CYS A 80 -9.89 -2.50 3.21
CA CYS A 80 -8.85 -3.51 3.22
C CYS A 80 -9.42 -4.84 3.72
N LYS A 81 -9.08 -5.92 3.05
CA LYS A 81 -9.40 -7.30 3.45
C LYS A 81 -8.19 -8.18 3.16
N LYS A 82 -7.88 -9.06 4.10
CA LYS A 82 -6.82 -10.07 3.96
C LYS A 82 -7.29 -11.30 3.21
#